data_AF-A0A1S1HQF2-F1
#
_entry.id   AF-A0A1S1HQF2-F1
#
_cell.length_a   1.000
_cell.length_b   1.000
_cell.length_c   1.000
_cell.angle_alpha   90.00
_cell.angle_beta   90.00
_cell.angle_gamma   90.00
#
_symmetry.space_group_name_H-M   'P 1'
#
loop_
_entity.id
_entity.type
_entity.pdbx_description
1 polymer ?
#
loop_
_entity_poly.entity_id
_entity_poly.type
_entity_poly.pdbx_seq_one_letter_code
_entity_poly.pdbx_strand_id
1 'polypeptide(L)'
;MYAISFDLVVADTSANHPKGVSQAYIDIATTLGNFGFQRVQGSLYTNHNEDMANLFNAMTALKAMNWFPKSVRDIRAFRIEQWSDFTKTIKTP
;
A
#
# COMPACT_ATOMS: atom_id res chain seq x y z
N MET A 1 11.81 -9.54 2.92
CA MET A 1 10.47 -9.18 2.38
C MET A 1 10.46 -7.68 2.08
N TYR A 2 9.70 -7.21 1.09
CA TYR A 2 9.41 -5.78 0.96
C TYR A 2 8.07 -5.41 1.56
N ALA A 3 7.97 -4.19 2.07
CA ALA A 3 6.71 -3.57 2.45
C ALA A 3 6.53 -2.22 1.78
N ILE A 4 5.27 -1.87 1.50
CA ILE A 4 4.83 -0.55 1.06
C ILE A 4 3.81 -0.06 2.08
N SER A 5 4.00 1.16 2.57
CA SER A 5 3.00 1.88 3.38
C SER A 5 2.73 3.24 2.77
N PHE A 6 1.49 3.70 2.87
CA PHE A 6 1.10 5.02 2.38
C PHE A 6 -0.01 5.64 3.21
N ASP A 7 -0.10 6.96 3.13
CA ASP A 7 -1.21 7.74 3.66
C ASP A 7 -1.84 8.57 2.55
N LEU A 8 -3.16 8.65 2.54
CA LEU A 8 -3.92 9.52 1.66
C LEU A 8 -4.46 10.73 2.43
N VAL A 9 -4.52 11.88 1.78
CA VAL A 9 -5.33 13.02 2.23
C VAL A 9 -6.78 12.73 1.85
N VAL A 10 -7.66 12.54 2.85
CA VAL A 10 -9.06 12.15 2.62
C VAL A 10 -9.82 13.17 1.77
N ALA A 11 -9.62 14.47 2.02
CA ALA A 11 -10.25 15.55 1.27
C ALA A 11 -9.83 15.53 -0.21
N ASP A 12 -8.52 15.45 -0.48
CA ASP A 12 -8.00 15.40 -1.85
C ASP A 12 -8.42 14.12 -2.56
N THR A 13 -8.42 12.99 -1.85
CA THR A 13 -8.88 11.71 -2.40
C THR A 13 -10.35 11.79 -2.79
N SER A 14 -11.19 12.38 -1.94
CA SER A 14 -12.62 12.57 -2.23
C SER A 14 -12.85 13.51 -3.42
N ALA A 15 -11.97 14.48 -3.65
CA ALA A 15 -12.08 15.42 -4.75
C ALA A 15 -11.52 14.87 -6.08
N ASN A 16 -10.47 14.05 -6.03
CA ASN A 16 -9.75 13.57 -7.22
C ASN A 16 -10.14 12.16 -7.66
N HIS A 17 -10.63 11.31 -6.76
CA HIS A 17 -10.99 9.93 -7.07
C HIS A 17 -12.42 9.84 -7.65
N PRO A 18 -12.64 9.18 -8.81
CA PRO A 18 -13.95 9.19 -9.50
C PRO A 18 -15.08 8.50 -8.71
N LYS A 19 -14.74 7.65 -7.73
CA LYS A 19 -15.69 6.86 -6.95
C LYS A 19 -15.53 7.06 -5.43
N GLY A 20 -14.75 8.06 -5.02
CA GLY A 20 -14.49 8.38 -3.61
C GLY A 20 -13.47 7.46 -2.92
N VAL A 21 -13.27 7.71 -1.62
CA VAL A 21 -12.13 7.21 -0.83
C VAL A 21 -12.12 5.69 -0.65
N SER A 22 -13.27 5.07 -0.38
CA SER A 22 -13.34 3.62 -0.19
C SER A 22 -12.90 2.86 -1.43
N GLN A 23 -13.31 3.32 -2.62
CA GLN A 23 -12.89 2.73 -3.88
C GLN A 23 -11.41 2.99 -4.16
N ALA A 24 -10.86 4.15 -3.77
CA ALA A 24 -9.44 4.46 -3.92
C ALA A 24 -8.54 3.40 -3.24
N TYR A 25 -8.91 2.97 -2.02
CA TYR A 25 -8.19 1.89 -1.33
C TYR A 25 -8.31 0.53 -2.04
N ILE A 26 -9.45 0.23 -2.66
CA ILE A 26 -9.65 -1.00 -3.45
C ILE A 26 -8.79 -0.96 -4.71
N ASP A 27 -8.75 0.18 -5.40
CA ASP A 27 -7.96 0.37 -6.62
C ASP A 27 -6.46 0.22 -6.32
N ILE A 28 -5.97 0.84 -5.23
CA ILE A 28 -4.59 0.64 -4.74
C ILE A 28 -4.31 -0.83 -4.42
N ALA A 29 -5.21 -1.49 -3.68
CA ALA A 29 -5.03 -2.89 -3.32
C ALA A 29 -4.95 -3.79 -4.56
N THR A 30 -5.77 -3.51 -5.56
CA THR A 30 -5.79 -4.25 -6.84
C THR A 30 -4.50 -4.00 -7.61
N THR A 31 -4.07 -2.74 -7.75
CA THR A 31 -2.82 -2.38 -8.43
C THR A 31 -1.62 -3.05 -7.76
N LEU A 32 -1.49 -2.97 -6.44
CA LEU A 32 -0.40 -3.61 -5.69
C LEU A 32 -0.47 -5.15 -5.76
N GLY A 33 -1.66 -5.72 -5.74
CA GLY A 33 -1.89 -7.15 -5.89
C GLY A 33 -1.35 -7.72 -7.20
N ASN A 34 -1.41 -6.95 -8.30
CA ASN A 34 -0.83 -7.35 -9.60
C ASN A 34 0.70 -7.53 -9.55
N PHE A 35 1.37 -6.93 -8.57
CA PHE A 35 2.81 -7.08 -8.33
C PHE A 35 3.13 -8.03 -7.17
N GLY A 36 2.14 -8.74 -6.64
CA GLY A 36 2.29 -9.68 -5.52
C GLY A 36 2.35 -9.03 -4.13
N PHE A 37 2.08 -7.73 -4.01
CA PHE A 37 1.97 -7.06 -2.72
C PHE A 37 0.59 -7.32 -2.11
N GLN A 38 0.57 -8.03 -0.97
CA GLN A 38 -0.65 -8.40 -0.25
C GLN A 38 -0.88 -7.48 0.94
N ARG A 39 -2.13 -7.12 1.19
CA ARG A 39 -2.50 -6.26 2.31
C ARG A 39 -2.39 -7.03 3.63
N VAL A 40 -1.69 -6.46 4.61
CA VAL A 40 -1.59 -7.02 5.96
C VAL A 40 -2.54 -6.30 6.92
N GLN A 41 -2.38 -4.99 7.08
CA GLN A 41 -3.19 -4.17 7.96
C GLN A 41 -3.21 -2.72 7.48
N GLY A 42 -4.37 -2.05 7.53
CA GLY A 42 -4.47 -0.64 7.17
C GLY A 42 -3.97 -0.38 5.75
N SER A 43 -2.98 0.50 5.60
CA SER A 43 -2.32 0.81 4.34
C SER A 43 -0.97 0.08 4.15
N LEU A 44 -0.70 -0.98 4.94
CA LEU A 44 0.53 -1.77 4.85
C LEU A 44 0.34 -2.98 3.93
N TYR A 45 1.21 -3.07 2.94
CA TYR A 45 1.25 -4.16 1.97
C TYR A 45 2.63 -4.80 1.97
N THR A 46 2.71 -6.12 1.87
CA THR A 46 3.97 -6.87 1.90
C THR A 46 4.11 -7.81 0.71
N ASN A 47 5.33 -8.00 0.25
CA ASN A 47 5.68 -8.99 -0.77
C ASN A 47 6.93 -9.77 -0.35
N HIS A 48 6.85 -11.09 -0.38
CA HIS A 48 7.99 -11.97 -0.04
C HIS A 48 9.06 -11.98 -1.14
N ASN A 49 8.71 -11.59 -2.37
CA ASN A 49 9.69 -11.36 -3.44
C ASN A 49 10.48 -10.07 -3.17
N GLU A 50 11.80 -10.20 -3.03
CA GLU A 50 12.74 -9.09 -2.80
C GLU A 50 13.34 -8.52 -4.09
N ASP A 51 12.70 -8.77 -5.24
CA ASP A 51 13.07 -8.11 -6.50
C ASP A 51 12.73 -6.61 -6.46
N MET A 52 13.79 -5.79 -6.47
CA MET A 52 13.69 -4.33 -6.46
C MET A 52 13.07 -3.79 -7.76
N ALA A 53 13.23 -4.47 -8.90
CA ALA A 53 12.60 -4.07 -10.14
C ALA A 53 11.08 -4.21 -10.05
N ASN A 54 10.58 -5.30 -9.46
CA ASN A 54 9.16 -5.49 -9.19
C ASN A 54 8.59 -4.41 -8.24
N LEU A 55 9.33 -4.05 -7.18
CA LEU A 55 8.96 -2.93 -6.30
C LEU A 55 8.84 -1.61 -7.08
N PHE A 56 9.82 -1.29 -7.95
CA PHE A 56 9.79 -0.07 -8.76
C PHE A 56 8.63 -0.05 -9.77
N ASN A 57 8.31 -1.20 -10.38
CA ASN A 57 7.16 -1.34 -11.27
C ASN A 57 5.84 -1.09 -10.53
N ALA A 58 5.71 -1.58 -9.30
CA ALA A 58 4.54 -1.30 -8.47
C ALA A 58 4.39 0.20 -8.18
N MET A 59 5.48 0.91 -7.84
CA MET A 59 5.46 2.37 -7.64
C MET A 59 5.08 3.13 -8.91
N THR A 60 5.60 2.68 -10.06
CA THR A 60 5.27 3.27 -11.36
C THR A 60 3.79 3.09 -11.69
N ALA A 61 3.22 1.92 -11.41
CA ALA A 61 1.80 1.66 -11.60
C ALA A 61 0.90 2.50 -10.68
N LEU A 62 1.30 2.68 -9.41
CA LEU A 62 0.60 3.60 -8.50
C LEU A 62 0.62 5.04 -9.02
N LYS A 63 1.79 5.51 -9.47
CA LYS A 63 1.95 6.85 -10.04
C LYS A 63 1.10 7.07 -11.30
N ALA A 64 0.84 6.02 -12.08
CA ALA A 64 0.04 6.09 -13.30
C ALA A 64 -1.46 6.30 -13.05
N MET A 65 -1.96 6.05 -11.83
CA MET A 65 -3.32 6.41 -11.48
C MET A 65 -3.44 7.94 -11.34
N ASN A 66 -4.10 8.61 -12.29
CA ASN A 66 -4.17 10.08 -12.38
C ASN A 66 -4.57 10.81 -11.08
N TRP A 67 -5.33 10.15 -10.21
CA TRP A 67 -5.78 10.70 -8.93
C TRP A 67 -4.78 10.48 -7.78
N PHE A 68 -3.93 9.46 -7.86
CA PHE A 68 -3.10 9.01 -6.74
C PHE A 68 -2.00 10.02 -6.37
N PRO A 69 -1.21 10.59 -7.31
CA PRO A 69 -0.25 11.65 -6.99
C PRO A 69 -0.88 12.91 -6.38
N LYS A 70 -2.16 13.16 -6.66
CA LYS A 70 -2.90 14.31 -6.12
C LYS A 70 -3.49 14.05 -4.73
N SER A 71 -3.48 12.80 -4.30
CA SER A 71 -4.17 12.34 -3.09
C SER A 71 -3.22 11.76 -2.03
N VAL A 72 -2.01 11.35 -2.44
CA VAL A 72 -1.02 10.77 -1.55
C VAL A 72 -0.35 11.84 -0.68
N ARG A 73 -0.36 11.63 0.63
CA ARG A 73 0.35 12.48 1.61
C ARG A 73 1.79 12.00 1.79
N ASP A 74 1.96 10.69 1.95
CA ASP A 74 3.25 10.04 2.15
C ASP A 74 3.18 8.62 1.58
N ILE A 75 4.27 8.13 1.02
CA ILE A 75 4.43 6.75 0.59
C ILE A 75 5.89 6.32 0.77
N ARG A 76 6.09 5.15 1.37
CA ARG A 76 7.42 4.59 1.66
C ARG A 76 7.45 3.11 1.35
N ALA A 77 8.65 2.62 1.01
CA ALA A 77 8.95 1.21 0.93
C ALA A 77 10.09 0.84 1.86
N PHE A 78 10.05 -0.38 2.39
CA PHE A 78 11.03 -0.89 3.35
C PHE A 78 11.42 -2.31 2.99
N ARG A 79 12.69 -2.66 3.20
CA ARG A 79 13.08 -4.07 3.33
C ARG A 79 12.85 -4.50 4.77
N ILE A 80 12.02 -5.51 4.95
CA ILE A 80 11.75 -6.15 6.22
C ILE A 80 12.63 -7.39 6.31
N GLU A 81 13.62 -7.30 7.18
CA GLU A 81 14.53 -8.42 7.51
C GLU A 81 13.89 -9.40 8.50
N GLN A 82 13.05 -8.89 9.40
CA GLN A 82 12.41 -9.68 10.45
C GLN A 82 10.94 -9.27 10.62
N TRP A 83 10.07 -10.26 10.79
CA TRP A 83 8.63 -10.06 10.99
C TRP A 83 8.15 -10.94 12.15
N SER A 84 7.39 -10.36 13.08
CA SER A 84 6.82 -11.07 14.22
C SER A 84 5.41 -10.58 14.48
N ASP A 85 4.45 -11.51 14.55
CA ASP A 85 3.06 -11.21 14.89
C ASP A 85 2.83 -11.40 16.40
N PHE A 86 2.66 -10.29 17.11
CA PHE A 86 2.41 -10.27 18.55
C PHE A 86 0.92 -10.33 18.92
N THR A 87 -0.01 -10.48 17.96
CA THR A 87 -1.46 -10.42 18.21
C THR A 87 -1.90 -11.39 19.29
N LYS A 88 -1.41 -12.63 19.26
CA LYS A 88 -1.74 -13.64 20.28
C LYS A 88 -1.18 -13.27 21.65
N THR A 89 0.08 -12.83 21.71
CA THR A 89 0.74 -12.41 22.94
C THR A 89 0.01 -11.26 23.62
N ILE A 90 -0.47 -10.27 22.86
CA ILE A 90 -1.21 -9.11 23.39
C ILE A 90 -2.65 -9.47 23.79
N LYS A 91 -3.29 -10.43 23.11
CA LYS A 91 -4.67 -10.86 23.42
C LYS A 91 -4.76 -11.87 24.57
N THR A 92 -3.64 -12.50 24.95
CA THR A 92 -3.60 -13.45 26.06
C THR A 92 -3.40 -12.68 27.36
N PRO A 93 -4.22 -12.90 28.40
CA PRO A 93 -4.12 -12.19 29.68
C PRO A 93 -2.80 -12.44 30.43
#